data_AF-A0A2S7U4V5-F1
#
_entry.id   AF-A0A2S7U4V5-F1
#
_cell.length_a   1.000
_cell.length_b   1.000
_cell.length_c   1.000
_cell.angle_alpha   90.00
_cell.angle_beta   90.00
_cell.angle_gamma   90.00
#
_symmetry.space_group_name_H-M   'P 1'
#
loop_
_entity.id
_entity.type
_entity.pdbx_description
1 polymer ?
#
loop_
_entity_poly.entity_id
_entity_poly.type
_entity_poly.pdbx_seq_one_letter_code
_entity_poly.pdbx_strand_id
1 'polypeptide(L)'
;MEEERINLYVTKSQLDLILESTLCSSYSWKRTHDAFMKGDDDASDVEECTTECEAEFMQEGYEKLCEELRERVEEIGVNEIEVVASDYVGRANLTLEIIKLTRGGSERIVCVYNCRGLDYYFFPNLWEMIQFFDEGKEPEHVFASDRELDGFLRFC
;
A
#
# COMPACT_ATOMS: atom_id res chain seq x y z
N MET A 1 -7.91 30.15 -7.92
CA MET A 1 -6.83 29.26 -8.38
C MET A 1 -6.84 28.11 -7.40
N GLU A 2 -7.58 27.06 -7.75
CA GLU A 2 -7.60 25.80 -7.00
C GLU A 2 -6.27 25.10 -7.27
N GLU A 3 -5.54 24.78 -6.21
CA GLU A 3 -4.40 23.87 -6.28
C GLU A 3 -4.91 22.52 -6.76
N GLU A 4 -4.51 22.13 -7.98
CA GLU A 4 -4.56 20.75 -8.46
C GLU A 4 -3.74 19.89 -7.49
N ARG A 5 -4.39 19.40 -6.43
CA ARG A 5 -3.89 18.28 -5.65
C ARG A 5 -3.90 17.07 -6.57
N ILE A 6 -2.75 16.78 -7.16
CA ILE A 6 -2.45 15.50 -7.76
C ILE A 6 -2.61 14.46 -6.63
N ASN A 7 -3.77 13.81 -6.55
CA ASN A 7 -3.96 12.63 -5.72
C ASN A 7 -3.18 11.50 -6.37
N LEU A 8 -1.87 11.43 -6.11
CA LEU A 8 -1.13 10.19 -6.29
C LEU A 8 -1.70 9.22 -5.25
N TYR A 9 -2.44 8.21 -5.71
CA TYR A 9 -2.83 7.09 -4.86
C TYR A 9 -1.56 6.32 -4.50
N VAL A 10 -0.97 6.63 -3.34
CA VAL A 10 0.13 5.83 -2.78
C VAL A 10 -0.49 4.62 -2.08
N THR A 11 -0.13 3.43 -2.55
CA THR A 11 -0.58 2.17 -1.93
C THR A 11 0.06 1.99 -0.56
N LYS A 12 -0.58 1.22 0.33
CA LYS A 12 0.04 0.87 1.62
C LYS A 12 1.41 0.22 1.41
N SER A 13 1.56 -0.69 0.44
CA SER A 13 2.85 -1.33 0.16
C SER A 13 3.96 -0.33 -0.20
N GLN A 14 3.63 0.74 -0.93
CA GLN A 14 4.58 1.82 -1.21
C GLN A 14 4.91 2.62 0.05
N LEU A 15 3.93 2.89 0.92
CA LEU A 15 4.18 3.57 2.19
C LEU A 15 4.96 2.71 3.19
N ASP A 16 4.70 1.41 3.25
CA ASP A 16 5.45 0.46 4.07
C ASP A 16 6.93 0.44 3.63
N LEU A 17 7.20 0.40 2.32
CA LEU A 17 8.57 0.51 1.78
C LEU A 17 9.24 1.84 2.14
N ILE A 18 8.51 2.95 2.02
CA ILE A 18 9.02 4.27 2.40
C ILE A 18 9.29 4.33 3.91
N LEU A 19 8.39 3.79 4.74
CA LEU A 19 8.53 3.73 6.19
C LEU A 19 9.74 2.87 6.60
N GLU A 20 9.93 1.70 5.99
CA GLU A 20 11.10 0.85 6.22
C GLU A 20 12.41 1.57 5.90
N SER A 21 12.47 2.23 4.73
CA SER A 21 13.64 3.03 4.35
C SER A 21 13.89 4.19 5.32
N THR A 22 12.83 4.87 5.75
CA THR A 22 12.90 6.03 6.66
C THR A 22 13.35 5.59 8.06
N LEU A 23 12.89 4.44 8.55
CA LEU A 23 13.32 3.85 9.82
C LEU A 23 14.81 3.49 9.80
N CYS A 24 15.31 2.98 8.66
CA CYS A 24 16.72 2.68 8.49
C CYS A 24 17.57 3.96 8.63
N SER A 25 17.18 5.04 7.95
CA SER A 25 17.83 6.34 8.05
C SER A 25 17.77 6.90 9.47
N SER A 26 16.59 6.86 10.12
CA SER A 26 16.43 7.27 11.53
C SER A 26 17.41 6.55 12.45
N TYR A 27 17.55 5.23 12.29
CA TYR A 27 18.48 4.43 13.09
C TYR A 27 19.94 4.80 12.83
N SER A 28 20.31 5.06 11.57
CA SER A 28 21.67 5.51 11.21
C SER A 28 22.02 6.82 11.90
N TRP A 29 21.15 7.83 11.75
CA TRP A 29 21.34 9.15 12.36
C TRP A 29 21.37 9.12 13.89
N LYS A 30 20.57 8.24 14.50
CA LYS A 30 20.66 8.00 15.94
C LYS A 30 22.02 7.46 16.38
N ARG A 31 22.63 6.56 15.61
CA ARG A 31 23.99 6.04 15.91
C ARG A 31 25.05 7.12 15.74
N THR A 32 24.92 7.97 14.72
CA THR A 32 25.79 9.12 14.48
C THR A 32 25.71 10.10 15.65
N HIS A 33 24.50 10.45 16.09
CA HIS A 33 24.29 11.31 17.25
C HIS A 33 24.83 10.67 18.56
N ASP A 34 24.58 9.37 18.78
CA ASP A 34 25.14 8.62 19.92
C ASP A 34 26.69 8.59 19.92
N ALA A 35 27.34 8.68 18.75
CA ALA A 35 28.80 8.74 18.64
C ALA A 35 29.32 10.11 19.10
N PHE A 36 28.72 11.21 18.63
CA PHE A 36 29.03 12.56 19.12
C PHE A 36 28.80 12.68 20.64
N MET A 37 27.70 12.11 21.16
CA MET A 37 27.41 12.10 22.60
C MET A 37 28.44 11.32 23.44
N LYS A 38 29.22 10.42 22.82
CA LYS A 38 30.32 9.68 23.45
C LYS A 38 31.67 10.40 23.32
N GLY A 39 31.71 11.54 22.63
CA GLY A 39 32.90 12.37 22.45
C GLY A 39 33.71 12.04 21.20
N ASP A 40 33.12 11.39 20.18
CA ASP A 40 33.73 11.34 18.86
C ASP A 40 33.59 12.71 18.18
N ASP A 41 34.69 13.27 17.69
CA ASP A 41 34.73 14.61 17.08
C ASP A 41 34.29 14.61 15.60
N ASP A 42 34.15 13.43 14.99
CA ASP A 42 33.76 13.21 13.59
C ASP A 42 33.08 11.83 13.47
N ALA A 43 31.86 11.79 12.95
CA ALA A 43 31.06 10.58 12.79
C ALA A 43 30.89 10.15 11.33
N SER A 44 31.78 10.63 10.43
CA SER A 44 31.85 10.26 9.01
C SER A 44 31.91 8.75 8.75
N ASP A 45 32.36 7.96 9.72
CA ASP A 45 32.35 6.49 9.68
C ASP A 45 30.92 5.88 9.74
N VAL A 46 29.91 6.65 10.13
CA VAL A 46 28.49 6.24 10.24
C VAL A 46 27.63 6.93 9.19
N GLU A 47 27.68 8.25 9.14
CA GLU A 47 27.05 9.13 8.13
C GLU A 47 28.01 10.27 7.85
N GLU A 48 28.05 10.82 6.63
CA GLU A 48 28.90 11.98 6.29
C GLU A 48 28.45 13.24 7.06
N CYS A 49 28.75 13.30 8.36
CA CYS A 49 28.28 14.27 9.32
C CYS A 49 29.44 14.72 10.20
N THR A 50 29.58 16.03 10.35
CA THR A 50 30.75 16.65 11.00
C THR A 50 30.40 17.37 12.30
N THR A 51 29.12 17.40 12.68
CA THR A 51 28.67 18.09 13.90
C THR A 51 27.54 17.35 14.60
N GLU A 52 27.55 17.39 15.93
CA GLU A 52 26.46 16.89 16.79
C GLU A 52 25.11 17.53 16.43
N CYS A 53 25.11 18.84 16.19
CA CYS A 53 23.91 19.62 15.86
C CYS A 53 23.22 19.14 14.56
N GLU A 54 24.02 18.79 13.54
CA GLU A 54 23.50 18.20 12.30
C GLU A 54 22.94 16.80 12.54
N ALA A 55 23.64 15.97 13.34
CA ALA A 55 23.19 14.63 13.66
C ALA A 55 21.87 14.62 14.45
N GLU A 56 21.73 15.49 15.45
CA GLU A 56 20.50 15.66 16.23
C GLU A 56 19.34 16.11 15.32
N PHE A 57 19.54 17.17 14.51
CA PHE A 57 18.52 17.69 13.60
C PHE A 57 18.02 16.63 12.61
N MET A 58 18.93 15.85 12.03
CA MET A 58 18.58 14.79 11.09
C MET A 58 17.88 13.62 11.78
N GLN A 59 18.34 13.22 12.97
CA GLN A 59 17.66 12.20 13.77
C GLN A 59 16.21 12.61 14.07
N GLU A 60 15.99 13.81 14.63
CA GLU A 60 14.65 14.32 14.95
C GLU A 60 13.76 14.40 13.71
N GLY A 61 14.32 14.86 12.58
CA GLY A 61 13.60 14.95 11.31
C GLY A 61 13.10 13.58 10.82
N TYR A 62 13.95 12.56 10.86
CA TYR A 62 13.57 11.20 10.47
C TYR A 62 12.62 10.52 11.47
N GLU A 63 12.78 10.76 12.78
CA GLU A 63 11.87 10.26 13.80
C GLU A 63 10.45 10.82 13.58
N LYS A 64 10.33 12.13 13.37
CA LYS A 64 9.05 12.77 13.07
C LYS A 64 8.42 12.26 11.77
N LEU A 65 9.21 12.09 10.71
CA LEU A 65 8.72 11.53 9.45
C LEU A 65 8.24 10.09 9.63
N CYS A 66 8.90 9.28 10.45
CA CYS A 66 8.44 7.93 10.77
C CYS A 66 7.09 7.94 11.51
N GLU A 67 6.88 8.87 12.44
CA GLU A 67 5.59 9.02 13.13
C GLU A 67 4.49 9.40 12.15
N GLU A 68 4.71 10.42 11.30
CA GLU A 68 3.75 10.84 10.28
C GLU A 68 3.42 9.70 9.30
N LEU A 69 4.43 8.95 8.84
CA LEU A 69 4.22 7.81 7.95
C LEU A 69 3.46 6.66 8.62
N ARG A 70 3.72 6.39 9.91
CA ARG A 70 2.94 5.39 10.66
C ARG A 70 1.49 5.80 10.79
N GLU A 71 1.22 7.05 11.15
CA GLU A 71 -0.13 7.60 11.20
C GLU A 71 -0.81 7.48 9.84
N ARG A 72 -0.11 7.80 8.74
CA ARG A 72 -0.65 7.62 7.38
C ARG A 72 -0.94 6.17 7.02
N VAL A 73 -0.06 5.25 7.40
CA VAL A 73 -0.27 3.80 7.20
C VAL A 73 -1.49 3.30 7.99
N GLU A 74 -1.70 3.83 9.20
CA GLU A 74 -2.88 3.54 10.02
C GLU A 74 -4.15 4.19 9.47
N GLU A 75 -4.08 5.45 9.01
CA GLU A 75 -5.19 6.22 8.42
C GLU A 75 -5.73 5.61 7.13
N ILE A 76 -4.86 5.02 6.30
CA ILE A 76 -5.28 4.38 5.05
C ILE A 76 -6.26 3.24 5.29
N GLY A 77 -6.24 2.66 6.49
CA GLY A 77 -7.12 1.57 6.89
C GLY A 77 -6.98 0.34 5.99
N VAL A 78 -7.77 -0.67 6.26
CA VAL A 78 -7.96 -1.80 5.34
C VAL A 78 -9.43 -1.87 4.99
N ASN A 79 -9.73 -2.28 3.75
CA ASN A 79 -11.09 -2.64 3.40
C ASN A 79 -11.48 -3.88 4.24
N GLU A 80 -12.64 -3.81 4.90
CA GLU A 80 -13.38 -5.01 5.28
C GLU A 80 -13.96 -5.62 4.00
N ILE A 81 -13.72 -6.92 3.82
CA ILE A 81 -14.06 -7.65 2.60
C ILE A 81 -15.21 -8.59 2.90
N GLU A 82 -16.32 -8.43 2.18
CA GLU A 82 -17.49 -9.29 2.27
C GLU A 82 -17.84 -9.82 0.87
N VAL A 83 -17.89 -11.15 0.71
CA VAL A 83 -18.42 -11.76 -0.51
C VAL A 83 -19.95 -11.74 -0.43
N VAL A 84 -20.59 -10.90 -1.23
CA VAL A 84 -22.04 -10.69 -1.24
C VAL A 84 -22.74 -11.78 -2.06
N ALA A 85 -22.13 -12.18 -3.17
CA ALA A 85 -22.61 -13.24 -4.02
C ALA A 85 -21.44 -13.99 -4.66
N SER A 86 -21.60 -15.28 -4.86
CA SER A 86 -20.65 -16.12 -5.58
C SER A 86 -21.45 -17.14 -6.39
N ASP A 87 -21.21 -17.19 -7.70
CA ASP A 87 -21.90 -18.08 -8.62
C ASP A 87 -20.94 -18.70 -9.64
N TYR A 88 -21.26 -19.90 -10.10
CA TYR A 88 -20.49 -20.58 -11.14
C TYR A 88 -20.90 -20.12 -12.54
N VAL A 89 -19.91 -19.83 -13.39
CA VAL A 89 -20.14 -19.42 -14.79
C VAL A 89 -19.77 -20.54 -15.75
N GLY A 90 -20.78 -21.23 -16.27
CA GLY A 90 -20.65 -22.25 -17.33
C GLY A 90 -20.00 -23.58 -16.90
N ARG A 91 -18.96 -23.55 -16.06
CA ARG A 91 -18.28 -24.74 -15.51
C ARG A 91 -18.05 -24.59 -14.00
N ALA A 92 -18.01 -25.71 -13.29
CA ALA A 92 -17.84 -25.77 -11.83
C ALA A 92 -16.46 -25.30 -11.31
N ASN A 93 -15.59 -24.79 -12.18
CA ASN A 93 -14.28 -24.26 -11.83
C ASN A 93 -14.09 -22.80 -12.29
N LEU A 94 -15.17 -22.12 -12.66
CA LEU A 94 -15.18 -20.72 -13.03
C LEU A 94 -16.20 -20.05 -12.11
N THR A 95 -15.76 -19.11 -11.27
CA THR A 95 -16.66 -18.40 -10.35
C THR A 95 -16.65 -16.91 -10.63
N LEU A 96 -17.82 -16.30 -10.48
CA LEU A 96 -17.98 -14.86 -10.36
C LEU A 96 -18.32 -14.53 -8.93
N GLU A 97 -17.57 -13.60 -8.36
CA GLU A 97 -17.76 -13.11 -7.01
C GLU A 97 -18.08 -11.62 -7.05
N ILE A 98 -19.17 -11.24 -6.39
CA ILE A 98 -19.50 -9.85 -6.11
C ILE A 98 -19.06 -9.56 -4.69
N ILE A 99 -18.11 -8.64 -4.56
CA ILE A 99 -17.44 -8.33 -3.30
C ILE A 99 -17.80 -6.92 -2.88
N LYS A 100 -18.25 -6.77 -1.64
CA LYS A 100 -18.42 -5.49 -0.97
C LYS A 100 -17.16 -5.16 -0.18
N LEU A 101 -16.63 -3.98 -0.44
CA LEU A 101 -15.48 -3.41 0.25
C LEU A 101 -15.96 -2.23 1.10
N THR A 102 -15.72 -2.30 2.41
CA THR A 102 -16.13 -1.27 3.36
C THR A 102 -14.90 -0.65 4.02
N ARG A 103 -14.81 0.67 4.02
CA ARG A 103 -13.73 1.41 4.72
C ARG A 103 -14.23 2.76 5.22
N GLY A 104 -14.07 2.99 6.52
CA GLY A 104 -14.41 4.29 7.13
C GLY A 104 -15.85 4.74 6.88
N GLY A 105 -16.79 3.79 6.81
CA GLY A 105 -18.21 4.05 6.49
C GLY A 105 -18.52 4.27 5.01
N SER A 106 -17.52 4.25 4.13
CA SER A 106 -17.71 4.19 2.68
C SER A 106 -17.80 2.75 2.21
N GLU A 107 -18.69 2.47 1.26
CA GLU A 107 -18.90 1.15 0.68
C GLU A 107 -18.74 1.20 -0.85
N ARG A 108 -18.16 0.15 -1.42
CA ARG A 108 -18.12 -0.04 -2.87
C ARG A 108 -18.28 -1.53 -3.22
N ILE A 109 -18.82 -1.79 -4.41
CA ILE A 109 -18.98 -3.14 -4.94
C ILE A 109 -17.98 -3.32 -6.08
N VAL A 110 -17.21 -4.40 -6.02
CA VAL A 110 -16.29 -4.85 -7.07
C VAL A 110 -16.65 -6.27 -7.49
N CYS A 111 -16.15 -6.70 -8.64
CA CYS A 111 -16.39 -8.05 -9.16
C CYS A 111 -15.05 -8.76 -9.40
N VAL A 112 -15.01 -10.05 -9.09
CA VAL A 112 -13.87 -10.91 -9.39
C VAL A 112 -14.36 -12.09 -10.20
N TYR A 113 -13.71 -12.34 -11.33
CA TYR A 113 -13.88 -13.57 -12.09
C TYR A 113 -12.67 -14.47 -11.85
N ASN A 114 -12.90 -15.61 -11.19
CA ASN A 114 -11.89 -16.61 -10.91
C ASN A 114 -11.91 -17.69 -12.00
N CYS A 115 -10.83 -17.76 -12.77
CA CYS A 115 -10.58 -18.81 -13.73
C CYS A 115 -9.75 -19.93 -13.08
N ARG A 116 -10.44 -20.93 -12.51
CA ARG A 116 -9.87 -22.20 -12.04
C ARG A 116 -8.85 -22.08 -10.89
N GLY A 117 -8.87 -20.99 -10.14
CA GLY A 117 -7.90 -20.68 -9.09
C GLY A 117 -6.51 -20.35 -9.63
N LEU A 118 -6.40 -20.03 -10.93
CA LEU A 118 -5.13 -19.71 -11.58
C LEU A 118 -5.05 -18.24 -11.96
N ASP A 119 -6.16 -17.69 -12.45
CA ASP A 119 -6.22 -16.29 -12.86
C ASP A 119 -7.46 -15.63 -12.24
N TYR A 120 -7.25 -14.50 -11.58
CA TYR A 120 -8.30 -13.72 -10.92
C TYR A 120 -8.41 -12.37 -11.61
N TYR A 121 -9.46 -12.22 -12.41
CA TYR A 121 -9.74 -11.01 -13.17
C TYR A 121 -10.55 -10.06 -12.29
N PHE A 122 -9.99 -8.90 -11.97
CA PHE A 122 -10.63 -7.90 -11.13
C PHE A 122 -11.33 -6.84 -11.98
N PHE A 123 -12.56 -6.51 -11.59
CA PHE A 123 -13.35 -5.44 -12.19
C PHE A 123 -13.80 -4.46 -11.10
N PRO A 124 -13.55 -3.15 -11.26
CA PRO A 124 -13.91 -2.15 -10.26
C PRO A 124 -15.42 -1.92 -10.17
N ASN A 125 -16.20 -2.41 -11.14
CA ASN A 125 -17.65 -2.32 -11.18
C ASN A 125 -18.24 -3.38 -12.13
N LEU A 126 -19.55 -3.59 -12.06
CA LEU A 126 -20.27 -4.56 -12.89
C LEU A 126 -20.18 -4.25 -14.39
N TRP A 127 -20.09 -2.97 -14.77
CA TRP A 127 -20.06 -2.56 -16.17
C TRP A 127 -18.81 -3.04 -16.88
N GLU A 128 -17.63 -2.91 -16.26
CA GLU A 128 -16.39 -3.41 -16.84
C GLU A 128 -16.35 -4.93 -16.98
N MET A 129 -16.96 -5.65 -16.02
CA MET A 129 -17.13 -7.09 -16.14
C MET A 129 -18.02 -7.48 -17.34
N ILE A 130 -19.10 -6.73 -17.59
CA ILE A 130 -19.96 -6.95 -18.77
C ILE A 130 -19.16 -6.71 -20.05
N GLN A 131 -18.36 -5.64 -20.13
CA GLN A 131 -17.52 -5.37 -21.30
C GLN A 131 -16.50 -6.48 -21.56
N PHE A 132 -15.96 -7.10 -20.51
CA PHE A 132 -15.10 -8.27 -20.66
C PHE A 132 -15.83 -9.44 -21.32
N PHE A 133 -17.03 -9.79 -20.87
CA PHE A 133 -17.78 -10.91 -21.43
C PHE A 133 -18.35 -10.64 -22.82
N ASP A 134 -18.84 -9.42 -23.08
CA ASP A 134 -19.50 -9.08 -24.35
C ASP A 134 -18.52 -8.65 -25.44
N GLU A 135 -17.47 -7.90 -25.07
CA GLU A 135 -16.55 -7.26 -26.03
C GLU A 135 -15.13 -7.85 -25.97
N GLY A 136 -14.81 -8.70 -25.00
CA GLY A 136 -13.47 -9.24 -24.80
C GLY A 136 -12.46 -8.19 -24.30
N LYS A 137 -12.94 -7.13 -23.65
CA LYS A 137 -12.07 -6.09 -23.09
C LYS A 137 -11.40 -6.58 -21.81
N GLU A 138 -10.09 -6.81 -21.88
CA GLU A 138 -9.29 -7.27 -20.75
C GLU A 138 -9.29 -6.24 -19.59
N PRO A 139 -9.37 -6.69 -18.33
CA PRO A 139 -9.27 -5.80 -17.17
C PRO A 139 -7.84 -5.31 -16.97
N GLU A 140 -7.72 -4.19 -16.27
CA GLU A 140 -6.42 -3.61 -15.92
C GLU A 140 -5.63 -4.47 -14.91
N HIS A 141 -6.35 -5.24 -14.09
CA HIS A 141 -5.76 -6.05 -13.02
C HIS A 141 -6.16 -7.52 -13.13
N VAL A 142 -5.14 -8.38 -13.24
CA VAL A 142 -5.26 -9.84 -13.19
C VAL A 142 -4.23 -10.35 -12.19
N PHE A 143 -4.65 -11.22 -11.28
CA PHE A 143 -3.79 -11.80 -10.24
C PHE A 143 -3.60 -13.29 -10.46
N ALA A 144 -2.43 -13.81 -10.10
CA ALA A 144 -2.09 -15.23 -10.28
C ALA A 144 -2.40 -16.09 -9.03
N SER A 145 -2.86 -15.47 -7.94
CA SER A 145 -3.17 -16.17 -6.70
C SER A 145 -4.17 -15.41 -5.82
N ASP A 146 -4.90 -16.15 -4.98
CA ASP A 146 -5.77 -15.58 -3.93
C ASP A 146 -5.01 -14.58 -3.05
N ARG A 147 -3.73 -14.86 -2.73
CA ARG A 147 -2.93 -14.01 -1.84
C ARG A 147 -2.67 -12.63 -2.45
N GLU A 148 -2.40 -12.57 -3.75
CA GLU A 148 -2.19 -11.31 -4.45
C GLU A 148 -3.50 -10.51 -4.54
N LEU A 149 -4.61 -11.19 -4.87
CA LEU A 149 -5.93 -10.59 -4.90
C LEU A 149 -6.35 -10.05 -3.53
N ASP A 150 -6.23 -10.84 -2.46
CA ASP A 150 -6.55 -10.43 -1.10
C ASP A 150 -5.73 -9.22 -0.66
N GLY A 151 -4.44 -9.22 -1.00
CA GLY A 151 -3.55 -8.07 -0.76
C GLY A 151 -4.06 -6.82 -1.47
N PHE A 152 -4.43 -6.94 -2.74
CA PHE A 152 -4.98 -5.84 -3.52
C PHE A 152 -6.32 -5.35 -2.95
N LEU A 153 -7.29 -6.25 -2.72
CA LEU A 153 -8.63 -5.91 -2.23
C LEU A 153 -8.62 -5.18 -0.89
N ARG A 154 -7.64 -5.45 -0.03
CA ARG A 154 -7.47 -4.75 1.25
C ARG A 154 -7.12 -3.27 1.09
N PHE A 155 -6.52 -2.85 -0.02
CA PHE A 155 -5.91 -1.53 -0.15
C PHE A 155 -6.31 -0.72 -1.40
N CYS A 156 -6.95 -1.35 -2.39
CA CYS A 156 -7.41 -0.62 -3.56
C CYS A 156 -8.48 0.42 -3.22
#